data_AF-A0A9E3FVX0-F1
#
_entry.id   AF-A0A9E3FVX0-F1
#
_cell.length_a   1.000
_cell.length_b   1.000
_cell.length_c   1.000
_cell.angle_alpha   90.00
_cell.angle_beta   90.00
_cell.angle_gamma   90.00
#
_symmetry.space_group_name_H-M   'P 1'
#
loop_
_entity.id
_entity.type
_entity.pdbx_description
1 polymer ?
#
loop_
_entity_poly.entity_id
_entity_poly.type
_entity_poly.pdbx_seq_one_letter_code
_entity_poly.pdbx_strand_id
1 'polypeptide(L)'
;CGNGGLFLDFEMERGADGAMTGYAFPELLIDVVRLSKEGRRDEAHDLFDAHLPLIRYEQQPGAGLSVRKYVLQKRGIIASSAQRRPGAGITPTARAEVDYLLSRVARVDRRANLLPQSSAAG
;
A
#
# COMPACT_ATOMS: atom_id res chain seq x y z
N CYS A 1 -0.29 -2.53 16.02
CA CYS A 1 -1.12 -3.55 15.35
C CYS A 1 -0.48 -4.04 14.05
N GLY A 2 -0.96 -5.15 13.47
CA GLY A 2 -0.32 -5.85 12.35
C GLY A 2 -1.30 -6.23 11.25
N ASN A 3 -1.46 -7.52 10.96
CA ASN A 3 -2.48 -8.07 10.04
C ASN A 3 -2.64 -7.30 8.71
N GLY A 4 -1.52 -6.88 8.10
CA GLY A 4 -1.51 -6.10 6.86
C GLY A 4 -1.97 -4.65 6.99
N GLY A 5 -2.34 -4.20 8.18
CA GLY A 5 -2.98 -2.90 8.43
C GLY A 5 -4.48 -2.92 8.16
N LEU A 6 -5.12 -4.09 8.05
CA LEU A 6 -6.50 -4.24 7.59
C LEU A 6 -7.56 -3.51 8.45
N PHE A 7 -7.26 -3.23 9.72
CA PHE A 7 -8.15 -2.54 10.65
C PHE A 7 -7.46 -1.36 11.33
N LEU A 8 -6.42 -0.79 10.71
CA LEU A 8 -5.56 0.18 11.36
C LEU A 8 -6.32 1.44 11.80
N ASP A 9 -7.26 1.90 10.99
CA ASP A 9 -8.19 3.00 11.25
C ASP A 9 -8.84 2.88 12.65
N PHE A 10 -9.53 1.77 12.93
CA PHE A 10 -10.20 1.56 14.21
C PHE A 10 -9.27 1.01 15.30
N GLU A 11 -8.16 0.36 14.94
CA GLU A 11 -7.14 -0.05 15.91
C GLU A 11 -6.51 1.17 16.59
N MET A 12 -6.26 2.25 15.84
CA MET A 12 -5.78 3.51 16.41
C MET A 12 -6.83 4.15 17.33
N GLU A 13 -8.11 4.16 16.95
CA GLU A 13 -9.20 4.63 17.83
C GLU A 13 -9.31 3.84 19.13
N ARG A 14 -8.90 2.57 19.11
CA ARG A 14 -8.89 1.66 20.28
C ARG A 14 -7.60 1.75 21.10
N GLY A 15 -6.72 2.70 20.83
CA GLY A 15 -5.52 2.97 21.63
C GLY A 15 -4.27 2.22 21.19
N ALA A 16 -4.20 1.75 19.94
CA ALA A 16 -2.94 1.22 19.42
C ALA A 16 -1.85 2.30 19.34
N ASP A 17 -0.61 1.94 19.68
CA ASP A 17 0.52 2.89 19.63
C ASP A 17 1.05 3.16 18.21
N GLY A 18 0.73 2.26 17.27
CA GLY A 18 1.15 2.32 15.87
C GLY A 18 0.93 1.02 15.10
N ALA A 19 1.61 0.88 13.95
CA ALA A 19 1.46 -0.24 13.03
C ALA A 19 2.80 -0.94 12.70
N MET A 20 2.77 -2.27 12.62
CA MET A 20 3.84 -3.13 12.12
C MET A 20 3.27 -3.96 10.97
N THR A 21 3.38 -3.45 9.76
CA THR A 21 2.83 -4.08 8.54
C THR A 21 3.86 -4.04 7.42
N GLY A 22 3.73 -4.95 6.47
CA GLY A 22 4.52 -4.97 5.25
C GLY A 22 3.95 -4.07 4.14
N TYR A 23 2.82 -3.38 4.36
CA TYR A 23 2.12 -2.64 3.30
C TYR A 23 3.08 -1.80 2.43
N ALA A 24 2.95 -1.91 1.11
CA ALA A 24 3.91 -1.33 0.18
C ALA A 24 3.94 0.21 0.15
N PHE A 25 3.07 0.89 0.91
CA PHE A 25 3.12 2.33 1.20
C PHE A 25 3.23 2.56 2.71
N PRO A 26 4.44 2.44 3.31
CA PRO A 26 4.61 2.75 4.73
C PRO A 26 4.26 4.21 5.06
N GLU A 27 4.40 5.13 4.10
CA GLU A 27 4.12 6.55 4.27
C GLU A 27 2.64 6.83 4.55
N LEU A 28 1.74 6.05 3.95
CA LEU A 28 0.30 6.07 4.25
C LEU A 28 0.04 5.76 5.73
N LEU A 29 0.71 4.74 6.27
CA LEU A 29 0.51 4.31 7.65
C LEU A 29 0.99 5.36 8.64
N ILE A 30 2.10 6.03 8.31
CA ILE A 30 2.61 7.15 9.10
C ILE A 30 1.54 8.25 9.16
N ASP A 31 0.94 8.60 8.03
CA ASP A 31 -0.11 9.61 7.97
C ASP A 31 -1.38 9.20 8.73
N VAL A 32 -1.86 7.97 8.58
CA VAL A 32 -3.03 7.47 9.33
C VAL A 32 -2.76 7.50 10.83
N VAL A 33 -1.62 6.95 11.30
CA VAL A 33 -1.25 6.98 12.73
C VAL A 33 -1.17 8.40 13.25
N ARG A 34 -0.60 9.33 12.47
CA ARG A 34 -0.50 10.75 12.84
C ARG A 34 -1.87 11.41 12.92
N LEU A 35 -2.71 11.29 11.88
CA LEU A 35 -4.05 11.86 11.82
C LEU A 35 -4.94 11.33 12.95
N SER A 36 -4.88 10.03 13.25
CA SER A 36 -5.59 9.44 14.39
C SER A 36 -5.14 10.05 15.73
N LYS A 37 -3.82 10.24 15.94
CA LYS A 37 -3.28 10.87 17.16
C LYS A 37 -3.62 12.36 17.25
N GLU A 38 -3.78 13.04 16.12
CA GLU A 38 -4.24 14.43 16.02
C GLU A 38 -5.77 14.57 16.22
N GLY A 39 -6.52 13.47 16.37
CA GLY A 39 -7.98 13.48 16.49
C GLY A 39 -8.73 13.78 15.18
N ARG A 40 -8.03 13.76 14.04
CA ARG A 40 -8.58 14.06 12.71
C ARG A 40 -9.20 12.81 12.08
N ARG A 41 -10.29 12.35 12.70
CA ARG A 41 -10.93 11.05 12.43
C ARG A 41 -11.28 10.89 10.94
N ASP A 42 -12.05 11.81 10.38
CA ASP A 42 -12.55 11.68 9.01
C ASP A 42 -11.39 11.64 8.00
N GLU A 43 -10.38 12.48 8.19
CA GLU A 43 -9.20 12.50 7.31
C GLU A 43 -8.36 11.21 7.42
N ALA A 44 -8.26 10.62 8.62
CA ALA A 44 -7.59 9.34 8.80
C ALA A 44 -8.34 8.21 8.07
N HIS A 45 -9.68 8.20 8.19
CA HIS A 45 -10.55 7.22 7.54
C HIS A 45 -10.58 7.40 6.01
N ASP A 46 -10.71 8.63 5.51
CA ASP A 46 -10.70 8.92 4.06
C ASP A 46 -9.40 8.43 3.40
N LEU A 47 -8.26 8.71 4.04
CA LEU A 47 -6.96 8.27 3.56
C LEU A 47 -6.81 6.74 3.66
N PHE A 48 -7.25 6.14 4.75
CA PHE A 48 -7.25 4.69 4.93
C PHE A 48 -8.10 3.98 3.87
N ASP A 49 -9.34 4.43 3.67
CA ASP A 49 -10.32 3.87 2.73
C ASP A 49 -9.85 3.96 1.28
N ALA A 50 -9.15 5.04 0.92
CA ALA A 50 -8.52 5.15 -0.39
C ALA A 50 -7.52 4.02 -0.66
N HIS A 51 -6.78 3.58 0.37
CA HIS A 51 -5.78 2.52 0.27
C HIS A 51 -6.30 1.12 0.60
N LEU A 52 -7.45 1.00 1.29
CA LEU A 52 -8.02 -0.27 1.75
C LEU A 52 -8.17 -1.33 0.63
N PRO A 53 -8.59 -0.99 -0.60
CA PRO A 53 -8.62 -1.94 -1.71
C PRO A 53 -7.26 -2.57 -2.04
N LEU A 54 -6.17 -1.81 -1.95
CA LEU A 54 -4.82 -2.31 -2.17
C LEU A 54 -4.29 -3.07 -0.95
N ILE A 55 -4.57 -2.57 0.27
CA ILE A 55 -4.24 -3.25 1.54
C ILE A 55 -4.83 -4.67 1.55
N ARG A 56 -6.13 -4.83 1.26
CA ARG A 56 -6.77 -6.15 1.25
C ARG A 56 -6.22 -7.06 0.15
N TYR A 57 -5.84 -6.50 -1.00
CA TYR A 57 -5.28 -7.29 -2.10
C TYR A 57 -3.88 -7.82 -1.74
N GLU A 58 -3.07 -6.99 -1.07
CA GLU A 58 -1.75 -7.36 -0.56
C GLU A 58 -1.82 -8.32 0.65
N GLN A 59 -2.93 -8.37 1.39
CA GLN A 59 -3.10 -9.21 2.58
C GLN A 59 -3.52 -10.67 2.26
N GLN A 60 -3.51 -11.08 0.99
CA GLN A 60 -3.84 -12.44 0.59
C GLN A 60 -2.75 -13.45 0.98
N PRO A 61 -3.10 -14.60 1.61
CA PRO A 61 -2.16 -15.69 1.83
C PRO A 61 -1.51 -16.16 0.52
N GLY A 62 -0.18 -16.31 0.53
CA GLY A 62 0.61 -16.72 -0.63
C GLY A 62 0.87 -15.59 -1.64
N ALA A 63 -0.18 -14.93 -2.16
CA ALA A 63 -0.04 -13.90 -3.18
C ALA A 63 0.54 -12.57 -2.64
N GLY A 64 0.31 -12.27 -1.36
CA GLY A 64 0.61 -10.96 -0.77
C GLY A 64 2.05 -10.49 -0.90
N LEU A 65 3.03 -11.39 -0.71
CA LEU A 65 4.44 -11.01 -0.86
C LEU A 65 4.81 -10.69 -2.31
N SER A 66 4.21 -11.39 -3.29
CA SER A 66 4.45 -11.11 -4.71
C SER A 66 3.90 -9.74 -5.13
N VAL A 67 2.74 -9.36 -4.58
CA VAL A 67 2.12 -8.04 -4.77
C VAL A 67 2.98 -6.95 -4.17
N ARG A 68 3.36 -7.09 -2.89
CA ARG A 68 4.23 -6.13 -2.19
C ARG A 68 5.53 -5.88 -2.94
N LYS A 69 6.24 -6.95 -3.33
CA LYS A 69 7.49 -6.82 -4.08
C LYS A 69 7.29 -6.18 -5.46
N TYR A 70 6.18 -6.46 -6.12
CA TYR A 70 5.85 -5.82 -7.39
C TYR A 70 5.62 -4.31 -7.23
N VAL A 71 4.84 -3.89 -6.23
CA VAL A 71 4.62 -2.46 -5.94
C VAL A 71 5.92 -1.77 -5.57
N LEU A 72 6.73 -2.36 -4.67
CA LEU A 72 8.04 -1.79 -4.29
C LEU A 72 8.99 -1.67 -5.48
N GLN A 73 8.99 -2.65 -6.40
CA GLN A 73 9.77 -2.57 -7.64
C GLN A 73 9.26 -1.44 -8.55
N LYS A 74 7.93 -1.35 -8.74
CA LYS A 74 7.31 -0.30 -9.57
C LYS A 74 7.54 1.11 -9.01
N ARG A 75 7.66 1.22 -7.69
CA ARG A 75 8.05 2.46 -6.98
C ARG A 75 9.56 2.76 -7.03
N GLY A 76 10.39 1.89 -7.61
CA GLY A 76 11.84 2.08 -7.70
C GLY A 76 12.60 1.82 -6.39
N ILE A 77 11.96 1.26 -5.36
CA ILE A 77 12.58 1.01 -4.05
C ILE A 77 13.47 -0.23 -4.06
N ILE A 78 13.11 -1.24 -4.86
CA ILE A 78 13.91 -2.45 -5.06
C ILE A 78 14.09 -2.73 -6.54
N ALA A 79 15.24 -3.29 -6.93
CA ALA A 79 15.54 -3.58 -8.33
C ALA A 79 14.70 -4.74 -8.92
N SER A 80 14.26 -5.69 -8.08
CA SER A 80 13.60 -6.92 -8.55
C SER A 80 12.48 -7.39 -7.62
N SER A 81 11.33 -7.75 -8.22
CA SER A 81 10.22 -8.38 -7.50
C SER A 81 10.37 -9.90 -7.30
N ALA A 82 11.51 -10.50 -7.67
CA ALA A 82 11.71 -11.95 -7.63
C ALA A 82 11.68 -12.53 -6.20
N GLN A 83 11.20 -13.77 -6.06
CA GLN A 83 11.18 -14.50 -4.80
C GLN A 83 12.02 -15.78 -4.91
N ARG A 84 12.59 -16.25 -3.79
CA ARG A 84 13.22 -17.57 -3.75
C ARG A 84 12.13 -18.65 -3.80
N ARG A 85 12.43 -19.79 -4.44
CA ARG A 85 11.53 -20.95 -4.47
C ARG A 85 11.27 -21.44 -3.02
N PRO A 86 10.04 -21.89 -2.70
CA PRO A 86 8.92 -22.18 -3.61
C PRO A 86 7.98 -20.99 -3.90
N GLY A 87 8.39 -19.74 -3.62
CA GLY A 87 7.55 -18.56 -3.86
C GLY A 87 7.21 -18.33 -5.33
N ALA A 88 5.91 -18.17 -5.64
CA ALA A 88 5.43 -17.88 -6.98
C ALA A 88 5.59 -16.39 -7.35
N GLY A 89 5.91 -16.11 -8.61
CA GLY A 89 5.87 -14.74 -9.12
C GLY A 89 4.42 -14.23 -9.27
N ILE A 90 4.27 -12.91 -9.36
CA ILE A 90 2.97 -12.30 -9.67
C ILE A 90 2.60 -12.54 -11.15
N THR A 91 1.37 -12.99 -11.41
CA THR A 91 0.87 -13.27 -12.76
C THR A 91 0.57 -11.98 -13.53
N PRO A 92 0.48 -12.01 -14.87
CA PRO A 92 0.09 -10.83 -15.65
C PRO A 92 -1.27 -10.26 -15.26
N THR A 93 -2.26 -11.11 -15.00
CA THR A 93 -3.59 -10.69 -14.54
C THR A 93 -3.52 -9.97 -13.19
N ALA A 94 -2.80 -10.54 -12.22
CA ALA A 94 -2.65 -9.91 -10.91
C ALA A 94 -1.89 -8.57 -10.99
N ARG A 95 -0.88 -8.45 -11.88
CA ARG A 95 -0.22 -7.16 -12.14
C ARG A 95 -1.21 -6.10 -12.65
N ALA A 96 -2.07 -6.47 -13.60
CA ALA A 96 -3.07 -5.56 -14.16
C ALA A 96 -4.10 -5.10 -13.10
N GLU A 97 -4.54 -6.01 -12.22
CA GLU A 97 -5.42 -5.67 -11.10
C GLU A 97 -4.75 -4.73 -10.10
N VAL A 98 -3.49 -5.00 -9.72
CA VAL A 98 -2.71 -4.12 -8.83
C VAL A 98 -2.51 -2.75 -9.47
N ASP A 99 -2.23 -2.69 -10.77
CA ASP A 99 -2.08 -1.44 -11.51
C ASP A 99 -3.37 -0.62 -11.55
N TYR A 100 -4.51 -1.30 -11.71
CA TYR A 100 -5.82 -0.65 -11.62
C TYR A 100 -6.05 -0.07 -10.22
N LEU A 101 -5.75 -0.82 -9.15
CA LEU A 101 -5.87 -0.32 -7.78
C LEU A 101 -4.95 0.88 -7.52
N LEU A 102 -3.68 0.81 -7.95
CA LEU A 102 -2.74 1.93 -7.87
C LEU A 102 -3.26 3.18 -8.59
N SER A 103 -3.86 3.02 -9.77
CA SER A 103 -4.44 4.15 -10.52
C SER A 103 -5.60 4.83 -9.78
N ARG A 104 -6.33 4.09 -8.93
CA ARG A 104 -7.40 4.63 -8.09
C ARG A 104 -6.83 5.34 -6.87
N VAL A 105 -5.85 4.73 -6.20
CA VAL A 105 -5.13 5.33 -5.07
C VAL A 105 -4.51 6.66 -5.50
N ALA A 106 -3.91 6.72 -6.69
CA ALA A 106 -3.28 7.92 -7.25
C ALA A 106 -4.19 9.16 -7.35
N ARG A 107 -5.52 8.98 -7.30
CA ARG A 107 -6.50 10.07 -7.31
C ARG A 107 -6.56 10.81 -5.96
N VAL A 108 -6.17 10.14 -4.88
CA VAL A 108 -6.19 10.66 -3.50
C VAL A 108 -4.77 10.84 -2.98
N ASP A 109 -3.89 9.85 -3.18
CA ASP A 109 -2.50 9.87 -2.78
C ASP A 109 -1.55 9.86 -3.99
N ARG A 110 -0.92 11.01 -4.24
CA ARG A 110 0.02 11.19 -5.35
C ARG A 110 1.23 10.26 -5.30
N ARG A 111 1.58 9.69 -4.13
CA ARG A 111 2.67 8.70 -4.01
C ARG A 111 2.40 7.44 -4.82
N ALA A 112 1.14 7.14 -5.12
CA ALA A 112 0.74 6.02 -6.00
C ALA A 112 0.70 6.39 -7.50
N ASN A 113 0.97 7.65 -7.86
CA ASN A 113 1.06 8.07 -9.26
C ASN A 113 2.39 7.61 -9.87
N LEU A 114 2.42 6.36 -10.33
CA LEU A 114 3.60 5.69 -10.91
C LEU A 114 3.61 5.72 -12.44
N LEU A 115 2.87 6.63 -13.06
CA LEU A 115 2.99 6.86 -14.49
C LEU A 115 4.40 7.40 -14.79
N PRO A 116 4.99 7.09 -15.95
CA PRO A 116 6.23 7.73 -16.37
C PRO A 116 5.98 9.24 -16.37
N GLN A 117 6.62 9.98 -15.46
CA GLN A 117 6.75 11.41 -15.66
C GLN A 117 7.55 11.55 -16.95
N SER A 118 6.92 12.07 -18.00
CA SER A 118 7.67 12.49 -19.19
C SER A 118 8.81 13.35 -18.67
N SER A 119 10.04 12.88 -18.84
CA SER A 119 11.22 13.70 -18.59
C SER A 119 11.09 14.88 -19.55
N ALA A 120 10.67 16.03 -19.03
CA ALA A 120 10.87 17.29 -19.70
C ALA A 120 12.39 17.47 -19.77
N ALA A 121 12.98 16.97 -20.87
CA ALA A 121 14.31 17.34 -21.28
C ALA A 121 14.25 18.81 -21.67
N GLY A 122 14.87 19.64 -20.84
CA GLY A 122 15.31 21.00 -21.13
C GLY A 122 16.79 21.08 -20.82
#